data_AF-A0A023JCH5-F1
#
_entry.id   AF-A0A023JCH5-F1
#
_cell.length_a   1.000
_cell.length_b   1.000
_cell.length_c   1.000
_cell.angle_alpha   90.00
_cell.angle_beta   90.00
_cell.angle_gamma   90.00
#
_symmetry.space_group_name_H-M   'P 1'
#
loop_
_entity.id
_entity.type
_entity.pdbx_description
1 polymer ?
#
loop_
_entity_poly.entity_id
_entity_poly.type
_entity_poly.pdbx_seq_one_letter_code
_entity_poly.pdbx_strand_id
1 'polypeptide(L)'
;GDAAKNQVAMNPKNTIFDAKRLIGRRFTDDNVQSDMKHWPFTVINQGGKPMLQAEYIGEKKTMAPEEISSMVLTKMKETAEAYLGQQITDAVVTVPAYFNDAQRQATKDAGVIAGLNVLRIINEPTAAALAYGLDKKLKGEQHVLIFDLGGGTFDVSILAIDDGMFEVKSTAGDTHLGGEDFDNRLVHHLAEEFKRKHKKDMRSNPRSLRRLRTAAERAKRTLSSSASANIEVDSLHEGIDFYTSVS
;
A
#
# COMPACT_ATOMS: atom_id res chain seq x y z
N GLY A 1 1.64 10.39 1.02
CA GLY A 1 3.04 10.61 1.43
C GLY A 1 3.17 10.63 2.95
N ASP A 2 4.38 10.81 3.46
CA ASP A 2 4.68 10.63 4.91
C ASP A 2 3.88 11.55 5.82
N ALA A 3 3.73 12.83 5.45
CA ALA A 3 2.94 13.78 6.24
C ALA A 3 1.49 13.31 6.46
N ALA A 4 0.85 12.77 5.42
CA ALA A 4 -0.50 12.19 5.52
C ALA A 4 -0.52 10.94 6.40
N LYS A 5 0.46 10.03 6.25
CA LYS A 5 0.57 8.81 7.07
C LYS A 5 0.79 9.14 8.55
N ASN A 6 1.54 10.20 8.86
CA ASN A 6 1.86 10.62 10.23
C ASN A 6 0.63 11.17 10.98
N GLN A 7 -0.30 11.84 10.28
CA GLN A 7 -1.48 12.43 10.91
C GLN A 7 -2.73 11.53 10.92
N VAL A 8 -2.69 10.34 10.31
CA VAL A 8 -3.88 9.46 10.17
C VAL A 8 -4.56 9.15 11.50
N ALA A 9 -3.82 9.12 12.61
CA ALA A 9 -4.35 8.90 13.95
C ALA A 9 -5.27 10.02 14.43
N MET A 10 -4.96 11.26 14.04
CA MET A 10 -5.69 12.47 14.43
C MET A 10 -6.81 12.78 13.44
N ASN A 11 -6.65 12.38 12.17
CA ASN A 11 -7.60 12.68 11.11
C ASN A 11 -7.93 11.43 10.24
N PRO A 12 -8.47 10.35 10.85
CA PRO A 12 -8.63 9.07 10.15
C PRO A 12 -9.68 9.11 9.04
N LYS A 13 -10.78 9.86 9.22
CA LYS A 13 -11.87 9.94 8.24
C LYS A 13 -11.51 10.67 6.95
N ASN A 14 -10.50 11.55 7.00
CA ASN A 14 -10.06 12.37 5.88
C ASN A 14 -8.65 11.99 5.38
N THR A 15 -8.06 10.93 5.93
CA THR A 15 -6.78 10.40 5.45
C THR A 15 -7.07 9.18 4.59
N ILE A 16 -6.98 9.38 3.28
CA ILE A 16 -7.27 8.34 2.29
C ILE A 16 -6.01 7.49 2.02
N PHE A 17 -6.20 6.18 1.98
CA PHE A 17 -5.20 5.18 1.59
C PHE A 17 -5.90 4.06 0.79
N ASP A 18 -5.14 3.10 0.26
CA ASP A 18 -5.68 1.94 -0.48
C ASP A 18 -6.54 2.25 -1.72
N ALA A 19 -6.42 3.46 -2.31
CA ALA A 19 -7.15 3.80 -3.54
C ALA A 19 -6.89 2.80 -4.69
N LYS A 20 -5.73 2.14 -4.73
CA LYS A 20 -5.40 1.06 -5.68
C LYS A 20 -6.38 -0.13 -5.60
N ARG A 21 -7.02 -0.36 -4.45
CA ARG A 21 -8.05 -1.40 -4.29
C ARG A 21 -9.37 -1.04 -4.97
N LEU A 22 -9.64 0.26 -5.19
CA LEU A 22 -10.88 0.79 -5.78
C LEU A 22 -10.75 1.15 -7.26
N ILE A 23 -9.54 1.47 -7.73
CA ILE A 23 -9.30 1.99 -9.08
C ILE A 23 -9.84 1.02 -10.15
N GLY A 24 -10.60 1.57 -11.11
CA GLY A 24 -11.23 0.80 -12.21
C GLY A 24 -12.29 -0.23 -11.80
N ARG A 25 -12.72 -0.27 -10.52
CA ARG A 25 -13.77 -1.17 -10.03
C ARG A 25 -15.15 -0.54 -10.05
N ARG A 26 -16.18 -1.38 -9.93
CA ARG A 26 -17.56 -0.92 -9.66
C ARG A 26 -17.81 -0.89 -8.16
N PHE A 27 -18.68 0.02 -7.73
CA PHE A 27 -19.06 0.14 -6.32
C PHE A 27 -19.64 -1.18 -5.81
N THR A 28 -20.37 -1.91 -6.66
CA THR A 28 -21.03 -3.18 -6.32
C THR A 28 -20.11 -4.40 -6.33
N ASP A 29 -18.82 -4.26 -6.66
CA ASP A 29 -17.90 -5.40 -6.65
C ASP A 29 -17.75 -5.93 -5.21
N ASP A 30 -17.81 -7.25 -5.01
CA ASP A 30 -17.76 -7.88 -3.68
C ASP A 30 -16.50 -7.48 -2.88
N ASN A 31 -15.36 -7.39 -3.57
CA ASN A 31 -14.11 -6.94 -2.97
C ASN A 31 -14.22 -5.49 -2.46
N VAL A 32 -14.86 -4.60 -3.22
CA VAL A 32 -15.09 -3.21 -2.79
C VAL A 32 -16.00 -3.17 -1.56
N GLN A 33 -17.09 -3.93 -1.58
CA GLN A 33 -18.02 -4.02 -0.45
C GLN A 33 -17.38 -4.63 0.81
N SER A 34 -16.45 -5.57 0.64
CA SER A 34 -15.68 -6.15 1.74
C SER A 34 -14.68 -5.11 2.30
N ASP A 35 -13.88 -4.49 1.44
CA ASP A 35 -12.82 -3.56 1.84
C ASP A 35 -13.37 -2.31 2.54
N MET A 36 -14.50 -1.80 2.08
CA MET A 36 -15.19 -0.65 2.68
C MET A 36 -15.54 -0.82 4.17
N LYS A 37 -15.69 -2.06 4.65
CA LYS A 37 -15.98 -2.34 6.06
C LYS A 37 -14.78 -2.09 6.97
N HIS A 38 -13.58 -2.02 6.40
CA HIS A 38 -12.32 -1.92 7.13
C HIS A 38 -11.71 -0.52 7.09
N TRP A 39 -12.19 0.38 6.21
CA TRP A 39 -11.66 1.73 6.10
C TRP A 39 -12.35 2.72 7.03
N PRO A 40 -11.60 3.70 7.59
CA PRO A 40 -12.15 4.75 8.44
C PRO A 40 -12.79 5.90 7.65
N PHE A 41 -12.53 5.98 6.35
CA PHE A 41 -13.03 7.02 5.45
C PHE A 41 -14.27 6.53 4.67
N THR A 42 -15.02 7.48 4.12
CA THR A 42 -16.29 7.18 3.45
C THR A 42 -16.07 6.90 1.97
N VAL A 43 -16.65 5.80 1.47
CA VAL A 43 -16.77 5.51 0.04
C VAL A 43 -18.25 5.52 -0.34
N ILE A 44 -18.61 6.27 -1.37
CA ILE A 44 -19.99 6.40 -1.86
C ILE A 44 -20.14 5.86 -3.28
N ASN A 45 -21.37 5.52 -3.66
CA ASN A 45 -21.70 5.16 -5.04
C ASN A 45 -22.08 6.41 -5.82
N GLN A 46 -21.38 6.71 -6.92
CA GLN A 46 -21.78 7.73 -7.88
C GLN A 46 -21.81 7.12 -9.27
N GLY A 47 -23.01 6.90 -9.82
CA GLY A 47 -23.18 6.33 -11.15
C GLY A 47 -22.58 4.91 -11.31
N GLY A 48 -22.56 4.12 -10.23
CA GLY A 48 -21.98 2.77 -10.22
C GLY A 48 -20.49 2.72 -9.90
N LYS A 49 -19.81 3.87 -9.80
CA LYS A 49 -18.39 3.96 -9.43
C LYS A 49 -18.20 4.23 -7.93
N PRO A 50 -17.19 3.63 -7.29
CA PRO A 50 -16.82 3.97 -5.92
C PRO A 50 -16.08 5.31 -5.90
N MET A 51 -16.57 6.25 -5.11
CA MET A 51 -15.96 7.57 -4.92
C MET A 51 -15.56 7.77 -3.47
N LEU A 52 -14.37 8.33 -3.24
CA LEU A 52 -13.84 8.60 -1.92
C LEU A 52 -14.27 9.99 -1.46
N GLN A 53 -14.71 10.08 -0.22
CA GLN A 53 -15.28 11.31 0.32
C GLN A 53 -14.53 11.76 1.57
N ALA A 54 -14.06 13.01 1.54
CA ALA A 54 -13.31 13.63 2.63
C ALA A 54 -13.74 15.10 2.81
N GLU A 55 -13.55 15.61 4.02
CA GLU A 55 -13.68 17.03 4.32
C GLU A 55 -12.34 17.75 4.08
N TYR A 56 -12.37 18.81 3.29
CA TYR A 56 -11.22 19.61 2.92
C TYR A 56 -11.60 21.10 2.97
N ILE A 57 -10.93 21.86 3.84
CA ILE A 57 -11.19 23.30 4.05
C ILE A 57 -12.69 23.56 4.37
N GLY A 58 -13.27 22.74 5.25
CA GLY A 58 -14.68 22.86 5.65
C GLY A 58 -15.69 22.45 4.58
N GLU A 59 -15.23 22.00 3.40
CA GLU A 59 -16.09 21.51 2.33
C GLU A 59 -15.97 20.01 2.14
N LYS A 60 -17.08 19.40 1.80
CA LYS A 60 -17.14 17.98 1.47
C LYS A 60 -16.70 17.77 0.02
N LYS A 61 -15.57 17.09 -0.17
CA LYS A 61 -15.04 16.73 -1.50
C LYS A 61 -15.30 15.26 -1.78
N THR A 62 -15.69 14.97 -3.01
CA THR A 62 -15.85 13.63 -3.55
C THR A 62 -14.84 13.47 -4.67
N MET A 63 -13.99 12.46 -4.58
CA MET A 63 -12.88 12.23 -5.51
C MET A 63 -12.92 10.79 -6.02
N ALA A 64 -12.62 10.60 -7.29
CA ALA A 64 -12.47 9.29 -7.88
C ALA A 64 -11.15 8.62 -7.40
N PRO A 65 -11.05 7.29 -7.39
CA PRO A 65 -9.80 6.59 -7.06
C PRO A 65 -8.61 7.02 -7.93
N GLU A 66 -8.86 7.38 -9.18
CA GLU A 66 -7.88 7.89 -10.14
C GLU A 66 -7.34 9.26 -9.71
N GLU A 67 -8.17 10.14 -9.15
CA GLU A 67 -7.76 11.44 -8.63
C GLU A 67 -6.92 11.29 -7.35
N ILE A 68 -7.25 10.35 -6.47
CA ILE A 68 -6.40 10.06 -5.30
C ILE A 68 -5.05 9.48 -5.76
N SER A 69 -5.07 8.57 -6.73
CA SER A 69 -3.86 7.97 -7.27
C SER A 69 -3.00 9.00 -8.00
N SER A 70 -3.61 9.97 -8.68
CA SER A 70 -2.88 11.07 -9.34
C SER A 70 -2.16 11.95 -8.32
N MET A 71 -2.75 12.23 -7.15
CA MET A 71 -2.05 12.96 -6.08
C MET A 71 -0.79 12.22 -5.59
N VAL A 72 -0.83 10.88 -5.53
CA VAL A 72 0.34 10.06 -5.22
C VAL A 72 1.39 10.17 -6.33
N LEU A 73 0.97 10.06 -7.59
CA LEU A 73 1.86 10.19 -8.75
C LEU A 73 2.48 11.58 -8.87
N THR A 74 1.72 12.64 -8.61
CA THR A 74 2.21 14.02 -8.51
C THR A 74 3.30 14.11 -7.44
N LYS A 75 3.11 13.49 -6.28
CA LYS A 75 4.15 13.49 -5.26
C LYS A 75 5.44 12.77 -5.71
N MET A 76 5.31 11.68 -6.46
CA MET A 76 6.46 10.97 -7.02
C MET A 76 7.15 11.77 -8.11
N LYS A 77 6.38 12.45 -8.97
CA LYS A 77 6.89 13.41 -9.95
C LYS A 77 7.69 14.52 -9.28
N GLU A 78 7.12 15.22 -8.29
CA GLU A 78 7.83 16.26 -7.52
C GLU A 78 9.13 15.75 -6.90
N THR A 79 9.13 14.51 -6.41
CA THR A 79 10.31 13.88 -5.80
C THR A 79 11.41 13.67 -6.84
N ALA A 80 11.05 13.19 -8.04
CA ALA A 80 11.98 13.02 -9.16
C ALA A 80 12.48 14.37 -9.70
N GLU A 81 11.60 15.37 -9.83
CA GLU A 81 11.95 16.72 -10.26
C GLU A 81 12.92 17.39 -9.28
N ALA A 82 12.69 17.25 -7.98
CA ALA A 82 13.60 17.77 -6.96
C ALA A 82 14.99 17.10 -7.02
N TYR A 83 15.05 15.81 -7.35
CA TYR A 83 16.31 15.08 -7.50
C TYR A 83 17.07 15.46 -8.79
N LEU A 84 16.35 15.60 -9.91
CA LEU A 84 16.94 15.84 -11.23
C LEU A 84 17.13 17.33 -11.55
N GLY A 85 16.45 18.23 -10.84
CA GLY A 85 16.50 19.68 -11.08
C GLY A 85 15.80 20.12 -12.37
N GLN A 86 14.93 19.29 -12.93
CA GLN A 86 14.20 19.57 -14.17
C GLN A 86 12.78 19.01 -14.11
N GLN A 87 11.89 19.54 -14.97
CA GLN A 87 10.51 19.08 -15.09
C GLN A 87 10.46 17.65 -15.66
N ILE A 88 9.59 16.81 -15.10
CA ILE A 88 9.37 15.44 -15.57
C ILE A 88 8.00 15.36 -16.24
N THR A 89 8.01 14.98 -17.51
CA THR A 89 6.80 14.88 -18.34
C THR A 89 6.42 13.45 -18.69
N ASP A 90 7.39 12.56 -18.87
CA ASP A 90 7.16 11.19 -19.34
C ASP A 90 7.38 10.17 -18.22
N ALA A 91 6.51 9.15 -18.16
CA ALA A 91 6.62 8.08 -17.17
C ALA A 91 6.18 6.72 -17.72
N VAL A 92 6.75 5.68 -17.12
CA VAL A 92 6.22 4.30 -17.18
C VAL A 92 5.63 4.00 -15.82
N VAL A 93 4.40 3.52 -15.78
CA VAL A 93 3.68 3.21 -14.53
C VAL A 93 3.40 1.72 -14.45
N THR A 94 3.68 1.12 -13.31
CA THR A 94 3.47 -0.31 -13.06
C THR A 94 2.05 -0.61 -12.58
N VAL A 95 1.53 -1.78 -12.92
CA VAL A 95 0.26 -2.33 -12.40
C VAL A 95 0.40 -3.82 -12.11
N PRO A 96 -0.44 -4.41 -11.24
CA PRO A 96 -0.45 -5.86 -11.06
C PRO A 96 -0.78 -6.59 -12.36
N ALA A 97 -0.20 -7.78 -12.58
CA ALA A 97 -0.41 -8.53 -13.82
C ALA A 97 -1.89 -8.89 -14.04
N TYR A 98 -2.64 -9.14 -12.97
CA TYR A 98 -4.07 -9.49 -13.00
C TYR A 98 -5.01 -8.29 -13.19
N PHE A 99 -4.50 -7.05 -13.29
CA PHE A 99 -5.35 -5.89 -13.57
C PHE A 99 -6.01 -6.03 -14.94
N ASN A 100 -7.33 -5.84 -14.96
CA ASN A 100 -8.11 -5.80 -16.21
C ASN A 100 -7.96 -4.46 -16.93
N ASP A 101 -8.55 -4.36 -18.13
CA ASP A 101 -8.45 -3.17 -18.98
C ASP A 101 -8.98 -1.90 -18.32
N ALA A 102 -10.08 -1.98 -17.56
CA ALA A 102 -10.65 -0.83 -16.85
C ALA A 102 -9.69 -0.30 -15.77
N GLN A 103 -9.05 -1.19 -15.01
CA GLN A 103 -8.08 -0.82 -13.98
C GLN A 103 -6.78 -0.25 -14.57
N ARG A 104 -6.32 -0.83 -15.69
CA ARG A 104 -5.17 -0.32 -16.45
C ARG A 104 -5.43 1.08 -17.01
N GLN A 105 -6.60 1.28 -17.61
CA GLN A 105 -7.00 2.58 -18.14
C GLN A 105 -7.14 3.61 -17.01
N ALA A 106 -7.81 3.27 -15.91
CA ALA A 106 -7.96 4.14 -14.75
C ALA A 106 -6.59 4.55 -14.14
N THR A 107 -5.62 3.62 -14.09
CA THR A 107 -4.25 3.93 -13.65
C THR A 107 -3.53 4.86 -14.63
N LYS A 108 -3.72 4.67 -15.94
CA LYS A 108 -3.20 5.57 -16.97
C LYS A 108 -3.82 6.97 -16.84
N ASP A 109 -5.13 7.05 -16.61
CA ASP A 109 -5.85 8.31 -16.39
C ASP A 109 -5.31 9.05 -15.15
N ALA A 110 -5.01 8.33 -14.07
CA ALA A 110 -4.35 8.92 -12.90
C ALA A 110 -3.00 9.56 -13.25
N GLY A 111 -2.22 8.94 -14.13
CA GLY A 111 -0.98 9.53 -14.65
C GLY A 111 -1.21 10.79 -15.47
N VAL A 112 -2.23 10.79 -16.35
CA VAL A 112 -2.61 11.98 -17.13
C VAL A 112 -3.06 13.13 -16.21
N ILE A 113 -3.87 12.85 -15.19
CA ILE A 113 -4.31 13.86 -14.21
C ILE A 113 -3.10 14.44 -13.44
N ALA A 114 -2.07 13.64 -13.18
CA ALA A 114 -0.82 14.08 -12.56
C ALA A 114 0.10 14.90 -13.51
N GLY A 115 -0.33 15.14 -14.75
CA GLY A 115 0.45 15.83 -15.76
C GLY A 115 1.65 15.00 -16.23
N LEU A 116 1.49 13.68 -16.33
CA LEU A 116 2.45 12.76 -16.91
C LEU A 116 1.92 12.17 -18.22
N ASN A 117 2.75 12.16 -19.24
CA ASN A 117 2.58 11.34 -20.42
C ASN A 117 3.00 9.89 -20.09
N VAL A 118 2.00 9.04 -19.89
CA VAL A 118 2.20 7.63 -19.57
C VAL A 118 2.59 6.87 -20.86
N LEU A 119 3.90 6.72 -21.08
CA LEU A 119 4.47 6.05 -22.26
C LEU A 119 4.03 4.60 -22.35
N ARG A 120 3.96 3.92 -21.19
CA ARG A 120 3.56 2.52 -21.10
C ARG A 120 3.04 2.20 -19.70
N ILE A 121 2.03 1.33 -19.65
CA ILE A 121 1.67 0.58 -18.46
C ILE A 121 2.37 -0.77 -18.56
N ILE A 122 3.18 -1.13 -17.57
CA ILE A 122 3.87 -2.43 -17.51
C ILE A 122 3.41 -3.22 -16.29
N ASN A 123 3.48 -4.55 -16.38
CA ASN A 123 3.17 -5.39 -15.23
C ASN A 123 4.28 -5.30 -14.19
N GLU A 124 3.92 -5.21 -12.91
CA GLU A 124 4.84 -5.29 -11.76
C GLU A 124 5.80 -6.49 -11.86
N PRO A 125 5.35 -7.74 -12.10
CA PRO A 125 6.28 -8.86 -12.23
C PRO A 125 7.19 -8.76 -13.46
N THR A 126 6.75 -8.13 -14.55
CA THR A 126 7.61 -7.86 -15.71
C THR A 126 8.66 -6.79 -15.40
N ALA A 127 8.30 -5.75 -14.66
CA ALA A 127 9.24 -4.73 -14.19
C ALA A 127 10.31 -5.34 -13.26
N ALA A 128 9.90 -6.23 -12.34
CA ALA A 128 10.81 -6.97 -11.48
C ALA A 128 11.74 -7.90 -12.27
N ALA A 129 11.21 -8.62 -13.26
CA ALA A 129 12.01 -9.48 -14.13
C ALA A 129 12.99 -8.69 -15.00
N LEU A 130 12.60 -7.52 -15.50
CA LEU A 130 13.50 -6.59 -16.21
C LEU A 130 14.64 -6.14 -15.29
N ALA A 131 14.34 -5.74 -14.06
CA ALA A 131 15.34 -5.36 -13.07
C ALA A 131 16.32 -6.51 -12.76
N TYR A 132 15.83 -7.76 -12.70
CA TYR A 132 16.66 -8.95 -12.48
C TYR A 132 17.49 -9.34 -13.72
N GLY A 133 16.93 -9.15 -14.92
CA GLY A 133 17.50 -9.60 -16.19
C GLY A 133 18.44 -8.61 -16.88
N LEU A 134 18.39 -7.32 -16.53
CA LEU A 134 19.13 -6.22 -17.18
C LEU A 134 20.63 -6.49 -17.36
N ASP A 135 21.28 -7.10 -16.36
CA ASP A 135 22.72 -7.39 -16.40
C ASP A 135 23.05 -8.86 -16.72
N LYS A 136 22.04 -9.71 -16.91
CA LYS A 136 22.25 -11.15 -17.09
C LYS A 136 22.16 -11.52 -18.57
N LYS A 137 23.25 -12.04 -19.13
CA LYS A 137 23.25 -12.73 -20.43
C LYS A 137 22.57 -14.09 -20.29
N LEU A 138 21.24 -14.07 -20.14
CA LEU A 138 20.43 -15.28 -20.10
C LEU A 138 20.54 -15.97 -21.47
N LYS A 139 20.87 -17.27 -21.49
CA LYS A 139 20.94 -18.08 -22.71
C LYS A 139 19.76 -19.04 -22.73
N GLY A 140 19.00 -19.01 -23.82
CA GLY A 140 17.79 -19.82 -23.99
C GLY A 140 16.62 -19.34 -23.14
N GLU A 141 15.46 -19.98 -23.33
CA GLU A 141 14.26 -19.72 -22.55
C GLU A 141 14.51 -20.04 -21.06
N GLN A 142 14.16 -19.10 -20.20
CA GLN A 142 14.21 -19.28 -18.75
C GLN A 142 12.85 -19.06 -18.12
N HIS A 143 12.49 -19.94 -17.19
CA HIS A 143 11.33 -19.74 -16.33
C HIS A 143 11.76 -19.07 -15.04
N VAL A 144 11.17 -17.92 -14.75
CA VAL A 144 11.43 -17.11 -13.56
C VAL A 144 10.16 -17.02 -12.73
N LEU A 145 10.28 -17.31 -11.43
CA LEU A 145 9.23 -17.07 -10.45
C LEU A 145 9.49 -15.71 -9.78
N ILE A 146 8.52 -14.81 -9.89
CA ILE A 146 8.49 -13.56 -9.14
C ILE A 146 7.59 -13.77 -7.93
N PHE A 147 8.14 -13.48 -6.75
CA PHE A 147 7.43 -13.50 -5.47
C PHE A 147 7.39 -12.07 -4.94
N ASP A 148 6.22 -11.46 -4.95
CA ASP A 148 6.00 -10.08 -4.48
C ASP A 148 5.07 -10.09 -3.26
N LEU A 149 5.64 -9.85 -2.09
CA LEU A 149 4.89 -9.75 -0.83
C LEU A 149 5.01 -8.32 -0.30
N GLY A 150 4.02 -7.50 -0.66
CA GLY A 150 3.97 -6.08 -0.36
C GLY A 150 3.38 -5.75 1.01
N GLY A 151 2.95 -4.50 1.16
CA GLY A 151 2.32 -4.01 2.40
C GLY A 151 0.95 -4.62 2.68
N GLY A 152 0.17 -4.93 1.65
CA GLY A 152 -1.18 -5.52 1.81
C GLY A 152 -1.62 -6.41 0.65
N THR A 153 -0.73 -6.71 -0.29
CA THR A 153 -0.99 -7.64 -1.40
C THR A 153 0.16 -8.63 -1.51
N PHE A 154 -0.18 -9.84 -1.92
CA PHE A 154 0.76 -10.92 -2.19
C PHE A 154 0.51 -11.46 -3.59
N ASP A 155 1.51 -11.43 -4.45
CA ASP A 155 1.45 -11.86 -5.83
C ASP A 155 2.61 -12.79 -6.17
N VAL A 156 2.31 -13.87 -6.88
CA VAL A 156 3.27 -14.80 -7.45
C VAL A 156 3.01 -14.91 -8.95
N SER A 157 4.04 -14.68 -9.75
CA SER A 157 3.95 -14.81 -11.20
C SER A 157 5.07 -15.72 -11.73
N ILE A 158 4.73 -16.60 -12.67
CA ILE A 158 5.72 -17.33 -13.46
C ILE A 158 5.86 -16.64 -14.80
N LEU A 159 7.09 -16.29 -15.17
CA LEU A 159 7.41 -15.69 -16.46
C LEU A 159 8.31 -16.64 -17.24
N ALA A 160 8.11 -16.68 -18.57
CA ALA A 160 9.12 -17.13 -19.49
C ALA A 160 9.87 -15.91 -20.03
N ILE A 161 11.20 -15.98 -20.03
CA ILE A 161 12.09 -14.96 -20.56
C ILE A 161 12.90 -15.61 -21.67
N ASP A 162 12.78 -15.08 -22.88
CA ASP A 162 13.55 -15.54 -24.04
C ASP A 162 13.94 -14.34 -24.91
N ASP A 163 15.25 -14.15 -25.11
CA ASP A 163 15.83 -13.08 -25.93
C ASP A 163 15.19 -11.67 -25.73
N GLY A 164 14.99 -11.26 -24.47
CA GLY A 164 14.40 -9.97 -24.12
C GLY A 164 12.87 -9.89 -24.25
N MET A 165 12.21 -10.97 -24.65
CA MET A 165 10.75 -11.14 -24.57
C MET A 165 10.38 -11.67 -23.18
N PHE A 166 9.38 -11.05 -22.56
CA PHE A 166 8.88 -11.41 -21.24
C PHE A 166 7.41 -11.80 -21.35
N GLU A 167 7.10 -13.07 -21.11
CA GLU A 167 5.74 -13.59 -21.17
C GLU A 167 5.30 -14.06 -19.78
N VAL A 168 4.20 -13.52 -19.27
CA VAL A 168 3.58 -14.00 -18.03
C VAL A 168 2.81 -15.29 -18.34
N LYS A 169 3.28 -16.42 -17.81
CA LYS A 169 2.66 -17.74 -18.01
C LYS A 169 1.52 -17.99 -17.04
N SER A 170 1.67 -17.57 -15.79
CA SER A 170 0.64 -17.68 -14.76
C SER A 170 0.81 -16.62 -13.68
N THR A 171 -0.27 -16.31 -12.99
CA THR A 171 -0.27 -15.43 -11.81
C THR A 171 -1.29 -15.94 -10.80
N ALA A 172 -0.90 -15.97 -9.53
CA ALA A 172 -1.74 -16.30 -8.39
C ALA A 172 -1.34 -15.42 -7.21
N GLY A 173 -2.15 -15.37 -6.16
CA GLY A 173 -1.86 -14.51 -5.03
C GLY A 173 -3.03 -14.33 -4.09
N ASP A 174 -2.85 -13.41 -3.15
CA ASP A 174 -3.86 -12.96 -2.21
C ASP A 174 -3.86 -11.43 -2.18
N THR A 175 -4.97 -10.83 -2.60
CA THR A 175 -5.11 -9.38 -2.65
C THR A 175 -5.24 -8.75 -1.28
N HIS A 176 -5.30 -9.52 -0.20
CA HIS A 176 -5.55 -9.06 1.18
C HIS A 176 -4.54 -9.61 2.18
N LEU A 177 -3.35 -10.00 1.70
CA LEU A 177 -2.27 -10.48 2.53
C LEU A 177 -1.02 -9.61 2.34
N GLY A 178 -0.43 -9.12 3.42
CA GLY A 178 0.86 -8.44 3.35
C GLY A 178 1.45 -8.06 4.70
N GLY A 179 2.41 -7.13 4.64
CA GLY A 179 3.12 -6.60 5.80
C GLY A 179 2.21 -6.08 6.93
N GLU A 180 1.02 -5.56 6.62
CA GLU A 180 0.06 -5.06 7.60
C GLU A 180 -0.58 -6.18 8.44
N ASP A 181 -0.75 -7.38 7.88
CA ASP A 181 -1.23 -8.55 8.63
C ASP A 181 -0.22 -9.00 9.66
N PHE A 182 1.06 -8.95 9.30
CA PHE A 182 2.15 -9.26 10.23
C PHE A 182 2.19 -8.22 11.36
N ASP A 183 2.01 -6.92 11.03
CA ASP A 183 1.88 -5.86 12.04
C ASP A 183 0.66 -6.10 12.93
N ASN A 184 -0.49 -6.51 12.36
CA ASN A 184 -1.71 -6.83 13.12
C ASN A 184 -1.48 -7.96 14.13
N ARG A 185 -0.81 -9.05 13.71
CA ARG A 185 -0.49 -10.17 14.62
C ARG A 185 0.42 -9.72 15.75
N LEU A 186 1.44 -8.91 15.44
CA LEU A 186 2.35 -8.38 16.45
C LEU A 186 1.64 -7.42 17.41
N VAL A 187 0.79 -6.52 16.91
CA VAL A 187 -0.04 -5.62 17.72
C VAL A 187 -0.95 -6.40 18.66
N HIS A 188 -1.60 -7.48 18.19
CA HIS A 188 -2.45 -8.31 19.02
C HIS A 188 -1.67 -8.95 20.16
N HIS A 189 -0.52 -9.55 19.85
CA HIS A 189 0.38 -10.14 20.84
C HIS A 189 0.79 -9.12 21.91
N LEU A 190 1.24 -7.94 21.49
CA LEU A 190 1.68 -6.87 22.40
C LEU A 190 0.54 -6.29 23.23
N ALA A 191 -0.66 -6.17 22.66
CA ALA A 191 -1.84 -5.68 23.39
C ALA A 191 -2.27 -6.67 24.48
N GLU A 192 -2.23 -7.98 24.20
CA GLU A 192 -2.46 -9.01 25.22
C GLU A 192 -1.35 -9.02 26.29
N GLU A 193 -0.10 -8.78 25.90
CA GLU A 193 1.00 -8.63 26.86
C GLU A 193 0.78 -7.42 27.79
N PHE A 194 0.42 -6.26 27.24
CA PHE A 194 0.07 -5.07 28.00
C PHE A 194 -1.08 -5.34 28.98
N LYS A 195 -2.15 -6.00 28.51
CA LYS A 195 -3.29 -6.41 29.34
C LYS A 195 -2.88 -7.35 30.46
N ARG A 196 -2.00 -8.32 30.19
CA ARG A 196 -1.50 -9.25 31.19
C ARG A 196 -0.65 -8.56 32.26
N LYS A 197 0.25 -7.66 31.85
CA LYS A 197 1.18 -6.90 32.73
C LYS A 197 0.45 -5.86 33.58
N HIS A 198 -0.44 -5.08 32.98
CA HIS A 198 -1.03 -3.89 33.61
C HIS A 198 -2.51 -4.04 33.98
N LYS A 199 -3.14 -5.19 33.67
CA LYS A 199 -4.57 -5.47 33.90
C LYS A 199 -5.53 -4.45 33.26
N LYS A 200 -5.07 -3.74 32.22
CA LYS A 200 -5.86 -2.75 31.46
C LYS A 200 -5.89 -3.11 29.98
N ASP A 201 -7.04 -2.89 29.34
CA ASP A 201 -7.23 -3.19 27.93
C ASP A 201 -7.18 -1.92 27.08
N MET A 202 -6.03 -1.66 26.47
CA MET A 202 -5.80 -0.46 25.67
C MET A 202 -6.46 -0.47 24.29
N ARG A 203 -7.07 -1.60 23.86
CA ARG A 203 -7.61 -1.76 22.51
C ARG A 203 -8.82 -0.87 22.24
N SER A 204 -9.54 -0.46 23.29
CA SER A 204 -10.65 0.48 23.20
C SER A 204 -10.19 1.92 22.92
N ASN A 205 -8.89 2.23 23.07
CA ASN A 205 -8.34 3.55 22.81
C ASN A 205 -7.65 3.58 21.42
N PRO A 206 -8.25 4.23 20.41
CA PRO A 206 -7.69 4.24 19.04
C PRO A 206 -6.30 4.87 18.96
N ARG A 207 -6.02 5.88 19.80
CA ARG A 207 -4.71 6.55 19.86
C ARG A 207 -3.64 5.60 20.41
N SER A 208 -3.93 4.90 21.51
CA SER A 208 -3.04 3.88 22.07
C SER A 208 -2.75 2.78 21.05
N LEU A 209 -3.81 2.22 20.44
CA LEU A 209 -3.68 1.14 19.45
C LEU A 209 -2.82 1.55 18.24
N ARG A 210 -2.98 2.79 17.76
CA ARG A 210 -2.17 3.30 16.64
C ARG A 210 -0.70 3.48 17.01
N ARG A 211 -0.41 4.03 18.20
CA ARG A 211 0.98 4.17 18.68
C ARG A 211 1.65 2.81 18.82
N LEU A 212 0.93 1.82 19.35
CA LEU A 212 1.42 0.44 19.43
C LEU A 212 1.69 -0.16 18.05
N ARG A 213 0.81 0.07 17.07
CA ARG A 213 1.00 -0.35 15.68
C ARG A 213 2.23 0.27 15.02
N THR A 214 2.48 1.56 15.22
CA THR A 214 3.68 2.22 14.72
C THR A 214 4.96 1.60 15.33
N ALA A 215 4.93 1.31 16.63
CA ALA A 215 6.05 0.64 17.29
C ALA A 215 6.23 -0.81 16.78
N ALA A 216 5.13 -1.54 16.55
CA ALA A 216 5.15 -2.88 15.99
C ALA A 216 5.70 -2.91 14.55
N GLU A 217 5.30 -1.97 13.67
CA GLU A 217 5.85 -1.84 12.32
C GLU A 217 7.37 -1.61 12.36
N ARG A 218 7.84 -0.77 13.29
CA ARG A 218 9.28 -0.52 13.49
C ARG A 218 10.01 -1.75 14.02
N ALA A 219 9.41 -2.47 14.97
CA ALA A 219 9.95 -3.71 15.52
C ALA A 219 10.06 -4.79 14.43
N LYS A 220 9.02 -4.99 13.63
CA LYS A 220 9.02 -5.91 12.47
C LYS A 220 10.20 -5.64 11.52
N ARG A 221 10.43 -4.37 11.17
CA ARG A 221 11.56 -3.97 10.31
C ARG A 221 12.91 -4.28 10.96
N THR A 222 13.03 -4.08 12.27
CA THR A 222 14.26 -4.39 13.02
C THR A 222 14.52 -5.91 13.06
N LEU A 223 13.47 -6.71 13.24
CA LEU A 223 13.53 -8.17 13.25
C LEU A 223 13.93 -8.78 11.89
N SER A 224 13.89 -8.01 10.80
CA SER A 224 14.38 -8.48 9.50
C SER A 224 15.91 -8.60 9.43
N SER A 225 16.65 -8.00 10.37
CA SER A 225 18.11 -8.05 10.43
C SER A 225 18.68 -8.34 11.82
N SER A 226 17.83 -8.43 12.84
CA SER A 226 18.21 -8.65 14.25
C SER A 226 17.36 -9.74 14.87
N ALA A 227 17.93 -10.50 15.82
CA ALA A 227 17.22 -11.57 16.52
C ALA A 227 16.18 -11.07 17.55
N SER A 228 16.19 -9.77 17.87
CA SER A 228 15.26 -9.16 18.80
C SER A 228 15.04 -7.67 18.49
N ALA A 229 13.90 -7.13 18.90
CA ALA A 229 13.59 -5.70 18.79
C ALA A 229 12.93 -5.17 20.07
N ASN A 230 13.41 -4.02 20.55
CA ASN A 230 12.81 -3.32 21.67
C ASN A 230 11.60 -2.49 21.24
N ILE A 231 10.60 -2.44 22.10
CA ILE A 231 9.38 -1.66 21.95
C ILE A 231 9.27 -0.75 23.14
N GLU A 232 9.30 0.54 22.87
CA GLU A 232 9.32 1.59 23.88
C GLU A 232 8.27 2.63 23.51
N VAL A 233 7.20 2.72 24.31
CA VAL A 233 6.11 3.68 24.09
C VAL A 233 5.69 4.32 25.41
N ASP A 234 6.15 5.55 25.63
CA ASP A 234 5.83 6.34 26.82
C ASP A 234 4.33 6.67 26.89
N SER A 235 3.72 6.58 28.07
CA SER A 235 2.31 6.89 28.31
C SER A 235 1.39 6.28 27.25
N LEU A 236 1.61 5.00 26.92
CA LEU A 236 0.86 4.29 25.88
C LEU A 236 -0.64 4.32 26.18
N HIS A 237 -1.03 4.08 27.44
CA HIS A 237 -2.43 4.05 27.85
C HIS A 237 -2.58 4.49 29.31
N GLU A 238 -3.45 5.48 29.57
CA GLU A 238 -3.72 6.00 30.93
C GLU A 238 -2.46 6.38 31.72
N GLY A 239 -1.47 6.98 31.06
CA GLY A 239 -0.19 7.37 31.66
C GLY A 239 0.78 6.21 31.93
N ILE A 240 0.43 4.99 31.53
CA ILE A 240 1.29 3.80 31.69
C ILE A 240 2.24 3.71 30.50
N ASP A 241 3.53 3.68 30.78
CA ASP A 241 4.57 3.39 29.79
C ASP A 241 4.59 1.90 29.43
N PHE A 242 4.91 1.59 28.17
CA PHE A 242 5.07 0.21 27.73
C PHE A 242 6.46 -0.03 27.16
N TYR A 243 7.26 -0.76 27.94
CA TYR A 243 8.59 -1.22 27.56
C TYR A 243 8.60 -2.75 27.51
N THR A 244 8.94 -3.30 26.35
CA THR A 244 9.08 -4.75 26.15
C THR A 244 10.05 -5.05 25.00
N SER A 245 10.35 -6.32 24.78
CA SER A 245 11.15 -6.79 23.65
C SER A 245 10.48 -7.98 22.98
N VAL A 246 10.61 -8.08 21.66
CA VAL A 246 10.11 -9.20 20.85
C VAL A 246 11.31 -9.90 20.23
N SER A 247 11.29 -11.23 20.21
CA SER A 247 12.32 -12.12 19.64
C SER A 247 11.67 -13.27 18.88
#